data_AF-A0A972TZQ5-F1
#
_entry.id   AF-A0A972TZQ5-F1
#
_cell.length_a   1.000
_cell.length_b   1.000
_cell.length_c   1.000
_cell.angle_alpha   90.00
_cell.angle_beta   90.00
_cell.angle_gamma   90.00
#
_symmetry.space_group_name_H-M   'P 1'
#
loop_
_entity.id
_entity.type
_entity.pdbx_description
1 polymer ?
#
loop_
_entity_poly.entity_id
_entity_poly.type
_entity_poly.pdbx_seq_one_letter_code
_entity_poly.pdbx_strand_id
1 'polypeptide(L)' 'LEAMKMEHRITAAIDGTVEAVLVSVGQSVDAHQPLVTLAAQVDPDGPASAAIQTTQRTTRQLDNE' A
#
# COMPACT_ATOMS: atom_id res chain seq x y z
N LEU A 1 -18.26 -1.48 -7.74
CA LEU A 1 -18.39 -2.95 -7.84
C LEU A 1 -19.74 -3.33 -7.25
N GLU A 2 -20.52 -4.20 -7.89
CA GLU A 2 -21.79 -4.66 -7.32
C GLU A 2 -21.63 -6.05 -6.73
N ALA A 3 -22.04 -6.24 -5.48
CA ALA A 3 -22.07 -7.54 -4.82
C ALA A 3 -23.31 -7.61 -3.91
N MET A 4 -24.06 -8.71 -3.98
CA MET A 4 -25.24 -8.95 -3.14
C MET A 4 -26.27 -7.80 -3.16
N LYS A 5 -26.53 -7.22 -4.35
CA LYS A 5 -27.44 -6.08 -4.58
C LYS A 5 -26.98 -4.76 -3.96
N MET A 6 -25.69 -4.66 -3.62
CA MET A 6 -25.09 -3.48 -3.01
C MET A 6 -23.89 -3.01 -3.82
N GLU A 7 -23.80 -1.69 -4.00
CA GLU A 7 -22.65 -1.06 -4.61
C GLU A 7 -21.53 -0.86 -3.57
N HIS A 8 -20.34 -1.29 -3.94
CA HIS A 8 -19.12 -1.17 -3.18
C HIS A 8 -18.14 -0.27 -3.94
N ARG A 9 -17.72 0.80 -3.29
CA ARG A 9 -16.64 1.67 -3.78
C ARG A 9 -15.30 1.10 -3.34
N ILE A 10 -14.42 0.86 -4.30
CA ILE A 10 -13.04 0.46 -4.04
C ILE A 10 -12.17 1.69 -4.26
N THR A 11 -11.29 1.97 -3.32
CA THR A 11 -10.31 3.06 -3.40
C THR A 11 -8.93 2.51 -3.74
N ALA A 12 -8.05 3.35 -4.28
CA ALA A 12 -6.67 2.96 -4.52
C ALA A 12 -5.97 2.61 -3.20
N ALA A 13 -5.12 1.57 -3.23
CA ALA A 13 -4.36 1.15 -2.05
C ALA A 13 -3.12 2.03 -1.81
N ILE A 14 -2.61 2.66 -2.86
CA ILE A 14 -1.44 3.55 -2.86
C ILE A 14 -1.68 4.71 -3.83
N ASP A 15 -0.96 5.81 -3.62
CA ASP A 15 -0.84 6.87 -4.61
C ASP A 15 0.00 6.39 -5.79
N GLY A 16 -0.42 6.78 -7.00
CA GLY A 16 0.13 6.20 -8.21
C GLY A 16 -0.56 6.59 -9.50
N THR A 17 -0.01 6.11 -10.61
CA THR A 17 -0.60 6.25 -11.94
C THR A 17 -1.20 4.93 -12.39
N VAL A 18 -2.39 4.97 -13.01
CA VAL A 18 -3.02 3.77 -13.59
C VAL A 18 -2.22 3.31 -14.81
N GLU A 19 -1.64 2.11 -14.75
CA GLU A 19 -0.92 1.51 -15.87
C GLU A 19 -1.88 0.77 -16.81
N ALA A 20 -2.80 -0.03 -16.24
CA ALA A 20 -3.77 -0.78 -17.00
C ALA A 20 -5.06 -1.00 -16.21
N VAL A 21 -6.18 -0.96 -16.93
CA VAL A 21 -7.49 -1.41 -16.44
C VAL A 21 -7.75 -2.80 -17.03
N LEU A 22 -7.87 -3.81 -16.19
CA LEU A 22 -7.94 -5.22 -16.57
C LEU A 22 -9.38 -5.72 -16.76
N VAL A 23 -10.37 -4.83 -16.59
CA VAL A 23 -11.78 -5.16 -16.59
C VAL A 23 -12.60 -4.15 -17.39
N SER A 24 -13.76 -4.58 -17.87
CA SER A 24 -14.74 -3.71 -18.53
C SER A 24 -15.97 -3.46 -17.65
N VAL A 25 -16.69 -2.38 -17.93
CA VAL A 25 -17.96 -2.09 -17.24
C VAL A 25 -18.97 -3.22 -17.49
N GLY A 26 -19.62 -3.68 -16.42
CA GLY A 26 -20.57 -4.79 -16.47
C GLY A 26 -19.94 -6.19 -16.49
N GLN A 27 -18.61 -6.29 -16.54
CA GLN A 27 -17.91 -7.57 -16.44
C GLN A 27 -18.05 -8.16 -15.02
N SER A 28 -18.38 -9.45 -14.94
CA SER A 28 -18.32 -10.20 -13.68
C SER A 28 -16.86 -10.49 -13.30
N VAL A 29 -16.55 -10.37 -12.01
CA VAL A 29 -15.21 -10.57 -11.46
C VAL A 29 -15.26 -11.49 -10.25
N ASP A 30 -14.22 -12.30 -10.07
CA ASP A 30 -14.08 -13.19 -8.93
C ASP A 30 -13.39 -12.51 -7.74
N ALA A 31 -13.54 -13.11 -6.55
CA ALA A 31 -12.81 -12.67 -5.38
C ALA A 31 -11.30 -12.77 -5.62
N HIS A 32 -10.56 -11.72 -5.23
CA HIS A 32 -9.11 -11.59 -5.41
C HIS A 32 -8.64 -11.46 -6.87
N GLN A 33 -9.56 -11.29 -7.83
CA GLN A 33 -9.18 -10.96 -9.20
C GLN A 33 -8.61 -9.54 -9.27
N PRO A 34 -7.42 -9.33 -9.88
CA PRO A 34 -6.87 -8.00 -10.07
C PRO A 34 -7.72 -7.21 -11.08
N LEU A 35 -8.08 -5.98 -10.70
CA LEU A 35 -8.93 -5.10 -11.52
C LEU A 35 -8.14 -4.04 -12.28
N VAL A 36 -7.08 -3.51 -11.65
CA VAL A 36 -6.27 -2.40 -12.15
C VAL A 36 -4.83 -2.62 -11.70
N THR A 37 -3.86 -2.26 -12.54
CA THR A 37 -2.45 -2.14 -12.15
C THR A 37 -2.08 -0.67 -11.94
N LEU A 38 -1.38 -0.39 -10.85
CA LEU A 38 -0.96 0.95 -10.46
C LEU A 38 0.57 0.99 -10.39
N ALA A 39 1.17 1.96 -11.07
CA ALA A 39 2.56 2.35 -10.85
C ALA A 39 2.61 3.24 -9.60
N ALA A 40 3.40 2.86 -8.60
CA ALA A 40 3.59 3.68 -7.42
C ALA A 40 4.18 5.04 -7.82
N GLN A 41 3.54 6.12 -7.37
CA GLN A 41 4.13 7.45 -7.53
C GLN A 41 5.20 7.61 -6.46
N VAL A 42 6.44 7.79 -6.89
CA VAL A 42 7.51 8.24 -6.01
C VAL A 42 7.43 9.75 -5.99
N ASP A 43 6.78 10.31 -4.97
CA ASP A 43 6.82 11.74 -4.74
C ASP A 43 8.26 12.15 -4.40
N PRO A 44 8.91 13.03 -5.19
CA PRO A 44 10.26 13.49 -4.89
C PRO A 44 10.33 14.34 -3.60
N ASP A 45 9.20 14.86 -3.14
CA ASP A 45 9.07 15.72 -1.95
C ASP A 45 8.31 15.04 -0.78
N GLY A 46 7.99 13.74 -0.88
CA GLY A 46 7.40 12.98 0.22
C GLY A 46 8.43 12.68 1.32
N PRO A 47 8.06 12.65 2.62
CA PRO A 47 9.03 12.58 3.70
C PRO A 47 9.78 11.25 3.68
N ALA A 48 10.97 11.28 3.08
CA ALA A 48 12.03 10.33 3.40
C ALA A 48 12.38 10.49 4.89
N SER A 49 12.33 9.38 5.64
CA SER A 49 12.82 9.23 7.01
C SER A 49 11.79 9.42 8.14
N ALA A 50 11.02 8.36 8.42
CA ALA A 50 10.45 8.15 9.75
C ALA A 50 10.21 6.64 10.02
N ALA A 51 11.25 5.80 10.04
CA ALA A 51 11.29 4.56 10.83
C ALA A 51 12.57 3.73 10.61
N ILE A 52 13.74 4.22 11.05
CA ILE A 52 14.75 3.31 11.60
C ILE A 52 15.54 4.04 12.69
N GLN A 53 14.89 4.24 13.84
CA GLN A 53 15.59 4.55 15.09
C GLN A 53 15.37 3.39 16.06
N THR A 54 15.84 2.20 15.67
CA THR A 54 16.11 1.12 16.62
C THR A 54 17.26 1.59 17.49
N THR A 55 16.85 2.22 18.58
CA THR A 55 17.65 2.67 19.70
C THR A 55 18.60 1.55 20.13
N GLN A 56 19.85 1.62 19.68
CA GLN A 56 20.96 0.99 20.38
C GLN A 56 21.11 1.71 21.73
N ARG A 57 20.53 1.14 22.77
CA ARG A 57 20.82 1.51 24.15
C ARG A 57 20.94 0.25 25.01
N THR A 58 21.77 -0.69 24.56
CA THR A 58 22.37 -1.64 25.48
C THR A 58 23.44 -0.89 26.24
N THR A 59 23.07 -0.43 27.43
CA THR A 59 23.99 0.08 28.43
C THR A 59 25.15 -0.89 28.55
N ARG A 60 26.36 -0.43 28.21
CA ARG A 60 27.60 -1.04 28.66
C ARG A 60 27.47 -1.20 30.17
N GLN A 61 27.23 -2.43 30.56
CA GLN A 61 27.39 -2.96 31.89
C GLN A 61 28.79 -2.54 32.34
N LEU A 62 28.83 -1.59 33.29
CA LEU A 62 30.01 -1.29 34.06
C LEU A 62 30.19 -2.44 35.04
N ASP A 63 30.65 -3.59 34.53
CA ASP A 63 31.35 -4.56 35.36
C ASP A 63 32.79 -4.06 35.44
N ASN A 64 33.00 -3.08 36.33
CA ASN A 64 34.31 -2.79 36.89
C ASN A 64 34.44 -3.66 38.15
N GLU A 65 35.58 -4.35 38.22
CA GLU A 65 36.00 -5.36 39.20
C GLU A 65 35.50 -5.21 40.64
#